data_AF-A0A9N8DYT0-F1
#
_entry.id   AF-A0A9N8DYT0-F1
#
_cell.length_a   1.000
_cell.length_b   1.000
_cell.length_c   1.000
_cell.angle_alpha   90.00
_cell.angle_beta   90.00
_cell.angle_gamma   90.00
#
_symmetry.space_group_name_H-M   'P 1'
#
loop_
_entity.id
_entity.type
_entity.pdbx_description
1 polymer ?
#
loop_
_entity_poly.entity_id
_entity_poly.type
_entity_poly.pdbx_seq_one_letter_code
_entity_poly.pdbx_strand_id
1 'polypeptide(L)'
;MFKKFDPSSDVSTSTQVKASVQRALKSQIIESHPEITEDILDELIPKKSPLVQFKVGPHLMLYCRKVEKEGSSPSDEPIFFQQRDGPILPALKLVHHYPTLSFKRVTVDKGAIPYLLGGANVMCPGLTNPGGEMPPDGKEQDAQGFDVAPAVRGTLNST
;
A
#
# COMPACT_ATOMS: atom_id res chain seq x y z
N MET A 1 -5.41 7.82 -8.62
CA MET A 1 -3.94 7.86 -8.71
C MET A 1 -3.43 7.48 -10.11
N PHE A 2 -3.75 6.27 -10.62
CA PHE A 2 -3.17 5.78 -11.90
C PHE A 2 -4.14 5.75 -13.10
N LYS A 3 -5.32 6.38 -13.03
CA LYS A 3 -6.37 6.26 -14.06
C LYS A 3 -5.94 6.78 -15.45
N LYS A 4 -5.11 7.82 -15.48
CA LYS A 4 -4.57 8.42 -16.71
C LYS A 4 -3.05 8.24 -16.84
N PHE A 5 -2.48 7.31 -16.08
CA PHE A 5 -1.04 7.13 -16.03
C PHE A 5 -0.53 6.51 -17.32
N ASP A 6 0.46 7.16 -17.93
CA ASP A 6 1.21 6.65 -19.07
C ASP A 6 2.71 6.58 -18.71
N PRO A 7 3.31 5.37 -18.69
CA PRO A 7 4.72 5.18 -18.36
C PRO A 7 5.69 6.00 -19.22
N SER A 8 5.32 6.34 -20.45
CA SER A 8 6.20 7.04 -21.40
C SER A 8 6.26 8.55 -21.19
N SER A 9 5.22 9.15 -20.60
CA SER A 9 5.07 10.60 -20.48
C SER A 9 5.04 11.10 -19.04
N ASP A 10 4.55 10.30 -18.09
CA ASP A 10 4.37 10.73 -16.70
C ASP A 10 5.60 10.47 -15.80
N VAL A 11 6.54 9.65 -16.27
CA VAL A 11 7.77 9.34 -15.54
C VAL A 11 8.78 10.46 -15.74
N SER A 12 9.04 11.24 -14.69
CA SER A 12 9.96 12.38 -14.75
C SER A 12 11.42 11.98 -14.59
N THR A 13 11.72 11.05 -13.68
CA THR A 13 13.09 10.64 -13.37
C THR A 13 13.10 9.25 -12.77
N SER A 14 14.11 8.44 -13.08
CA SER A 14 14.39 7.18 -12.41
C SER A 14 15.73 7.24 -11.68
N THR A 15 15.79 6.68 -10.48
CA THR A 15 17.00 6.64 -9.65
C THR A 15 17.16 5.26 -9.02
N GLN A 16 18.38 4.75 -9.01
CA GLN A 16 18.69 3.51 -8.31
C GLN A 16 18.78 3.77 -6.82
N VAL A 17 17.98 3.03 -6.03
CA VAL A 17 17.93 3.17 -4.59
C VAL A 17 19.20 2.58 -3.97
N LYS A 18 19.90 3.38 -3.18
CA LYS A 18 21.10 2.95 -2.44
C LYS A 18 20.73 1.95 -1.35
N ALA A 19 21.65 1.06 -0.99
CA ALA A 19 21.42 0.04 0.03
C ALA A 19 21.01 0.60 1.41
N SER A 20 21.49 1.79 1.81
CA SER A 20 21.05 2.43 3.06
C SER A 20 19.56 2.81 3.01
N VAL A 21 19.13 3.40 1.90
CA VAL A 21 17.74 3.82 1.67
C VAL A 21 16.83 2.60 1.55
N GLN A 22 17.28 1.51 0.93
CA GLN A 22 16.53 0.25 0.89
C GLN A 22 16.23 -0.31 2.29
N ARG A 23 17.19 -0.25 3.23
CA ARG A 23 16.98 -0.70 4.62
C ARG A 23 15.96 0.16 5.35
N ALA A 24 16.02 1.48 5.17
CA ALA A 24 15.03 2.40 5.72
C ALA A 24 13.63 2.13 5.15
N LEU A 25 13.53 1.91 3.83
CA LEU A 25 12.29 1.52 3.14
C LEU A 25 11.67 0.25 3.73
N LYS A 26 12.47 -0.81 3.93
CA LYS A 26 11.99 -2.05 4.55
C LYS A 26 11.44 -1.81 5.95
N SER A 27 12.14 -1.01 6.75
CA SER A 27 11.71 -0.68 8.11
C SER A 27 10.36 0.07 8.10
N GLN A 28 10.20 1.06 7.20
CA GLN A 28 8.94 1.79 7.03
C GLN A 28 7.79 0.90 6.57
N ILE A 29 8.05 -0.05 5.67
CA ILE A 29 7.01 -0.98 5.17
C ILE A 29 6.54 -1.90 6.29
N ILE A 30 7.45 -2.45 7.10
CA ILE A 30 7.11 -3.31 8.25
C ILE A 30 6.28 -2.54 9.28
N GLU A 31 6.62 -1.26 9.52
CA GLU A 31 5.87 -0.39 10.41
C GLU A 31 4.44 -0.12 9.89
N SER A 32 4.28 0.14 8.60
CA SER A 32 2.96 0.42 8.00
C SER A 32 2.12 -0.83 7.73
N HIS A 33 2.77 -1.98 7.53
CA HIS A 33 2.16 -3.24 7.15
C HIS A 33 2.78 -4.40 7.96
N PRO A 34 2.40 -4.57 9.24
CA PRO A 34 2.92 -5.64 10.10
C PRO A 34 2.67 -7.05 9.55
N GLU A 35 1.67 -7.20 8.68
CA GLU A 35 1.38 -8.44 7.96
C GLU A 35 2.49 -8.86 7.00
N ILE A 36 3.32 -7.92 6.50
CA ILE A 36 4.42 -8.24 5.59
C ILE A 36 5.65 -8.63 6.42
N THR A 37 5.96 -9.92 6.44
CA THR A 37 7.15 -10.46 7.12
C THR A 37 8.46 -10.04 6.44
N GLU A 38 9.55 -10.00 7.20
CA GLU A 38 10.90 -9.69 6.69
C GLU A 38 11.34 -10.62 5.55
N ASP A 39 10.99 -11.91 5.61
CA ASP A 39 11.35 -12.89 4.59
C ASP A 39 10.75 -12.54 3.22
N ILE A 40 9.48 -12.13 3.20
CA ILE A 40 8.79 -11.66 1.99
C ILE A 40 9.46 -10.39 1.46
N LEU A 41 9.88 -9.46 2.33
CA LEU A 41 10.59 -8.25 1.89
C LEU A 41 12.00 -8.54 1.37
N ASP A 42 12.69 -9.54 1.91
CA ASP A 42 13.99 -9.99 1.41
C ASP A 42 13.87 -10.70 0.05
N GLU A 43 12.75 -11.40 -0.22
CA GLU A 43 12.41 -11.94 -1.54
C GLU A 43 12.06 -10.83 -2.55
N LEU A 44 11.22 -9.87 -2.15
CA LEU A 44 10.74 -8.79 -3.02
C LEU A 44 11.81 -7.73 -3.31
N ILE A 45 12.63 -7.40 -2.32
CA ILE A 45 13.70 -6.41 -2.40
C ILE A 45 15.01 -7.08 -1.97
N PRO A 46 15.62 -7.90 -2.86
CA PRO A 46 16.88 -8.58 -2.54
C PRO A 46 18.00 -7.57 -2.29
N LYS A 47 18.84 -7.84 -1.30
CA LYS A 47 19.98 -6.97 -0.93
C LYS A 47 20.98 -6.75 -2.07
N LYS A 48 21.04 -7.68 -3.03
CA LYS A 48 21.97 -7.67 -4.17
C LYS A 48 21.36 -7.05 -5.43
N SER A 49 20.03 -7.02 -5.54
CA SER A 49 19.36 -6.58 -6.76
C SER A 49 19.08 -5.08 -6.69
N PRO A 50 19.30 -4.34 -7.79
CA PRO A 50 19.01 -2.92 -7.83
C PRO A 50 17.50 -2.68 -7.76
N LEU A 51 17.06 -1.95 -6.73
CA LEU A 51 15.71 -1.38 -6.67
C LEU A 51 15.74 -0.02 -7.37
N VAL A 52 14.80 0.22 -8.29
CA VAL A 52 14.69 1.50 -9.01
C VAL A 52 13.48 2.26 -8.48
N GLN A 53 13.70 3.52 -8.13
CA GLN A 53 12.66 4.45 -7.74
C GLN A 53 12.35 5.36 -8.94
N PHE A 54 11.09 5.36 -9.38
CA PHE A 54 10.57 6.22 -10.43
C PHE A 54 9.74 7.34 -9.82
N LYS A 55 10.09 8.59 -10.17
CA LYS A 55 9.30 9.77 -9.83
C LYS A 55 8.24 9.97 -10.91
N VAL A 56 6.97 9.86 -10.52
CA VAL A 56 5.82 10.04 -11.39
C VAL A 56 5.13 11.35 -11.01
N GLY A 57 5.21 12.34 -11.90
CA GLY A 57 4.69 13.67 -11.62
C GLY A 57 5.21 14.31 -10.31
N PRO A 58 4.44 15.22 -9.69
CA PRO A 58 4.93 16.02 -8.56
C PRO A 58 4.95 15.28 -7.22
N HIS A 59 4.17 14.21 -7.06
CA HIS A 59 3.77 13.71 -5.75
C HIS A 59 3.67 12.19 -5.64
N LEU A 60 4.22 11.44 -6.60
CA LEU A 60 4.12 10.00 -6.60
C LEU A 60 5.48 9.36 -6.85
N MET A 61 5.83 8.42 -5.97
CA MET A 61 7.03 7.62 -6.08
C MET A 61 6.63 6.17 -6.29
N LEU A 62 7.17 5.55 -7.34
CA LEU A 62 7.02 4.12 -7.63
C LEU A 62 8.33 3.41 -7.34
N TYR A 63 8.26 2.30 -6.62
CA TYR A 63 9.39 1.42 -6.37
C TYR A 63 9.23 0.18 -7.23
N CYS A 64 10.17 -0.04 -8.14
CA CYS A 64 10.16 -1.15 -9.07
C CYS A 64 11.37 -2.05 -8.87
N ARG A 65 11.14 -3.36 -8.88
CA ARG A 65 12.20 -4.36 -8.94
C ARG A 65 12.51 -4.70 -10.38
N LYS A 66 13.78 -4.96 -10.70
CA LYS A 66 14.14 -5.56 -11.98
C LYS A 66 13.83 -7.04 -11.95
N VAL A 67 13.01 -7.50 -12.89
CA VAL A 67 12.73 -8.92 -13.09
C VAL A 67 13.33 -9.34 -14.42
N GLU A 68 14.30 -10.24 -14.35
CA GLU A 68 14.83 -10.95 -15.52
C GLU A 68 14.00 -12.21 -15.67
N LYS A 69 13.06 -12.20 -16.62
CA LYS A 69 12.35 -13.42 -17.02
C LYS A 69 13.10 -14.06 -18.19
N GLU A 70 13.50 -15.30 -18.01
CA GLU A 70 14.17 -16.10 -19.04
C GLU A 70 13.34 -16.10 -20.33
N GLY A 71 13.91 -15.54 -21.40
CA GLY A 71 13.24 -15.39 -22.71
C GLY A 71 12.54 -14.05 -22.98
N SER A 72 12.61 -13.06 -22.08
CA SER A 72 12.08 -11.70 -22.34
C SER A 72 13.04 -10.61 -21.87
N SER A 73 12.90 -9.41 -22.45
CA SER A 73 13.67 -8.23 -22.05
C SER A 73 13.51 -7.95 -20.54
N PRO A 74 14.57 -7.50 -19.84
CA PRO A 74 14.48 -7.15 -18.44
C PRO A 74 13.40 -6.07 -18.24
N SER A 75 12.45 -6.34 -17.34
CA SER A 75 11.30 -5.48 -17.11
C SER A 75 11.29 -4.98 -15.67
N ASP A 76 10.96 -3.70 -15.49
CA ASP A 76 10.76 -3.09 -14.18
C ASP A 76 9.34 -3.39 -13.70
N GLU A 77 9.22 -4.20 -12.64
CA GLU A 77 7.94 -4.56 -12.04
C GLU A 77 7.66 -3.68 -10.80
N PRO A 78 6.53 -2.93 -10.76
CA PRO A 78 6.18 -2.11 -9.61
C PRO A 78 5.74 -2.98 -8.44
N ILE A 79 6.39 -2.79 -7.29
CA ILE A 79 6.11 -3.54 -6.05
C ILE A 79 5.42 -2.67 -5.00
N PHE A 80 5.86 -1.42 -4.85
CA PHE A 80 5.33 -0.48 -3.87
C PHE A 80 5.20 0.90 -4.50
N PHE A 81 4.34 1.73 -3.92
CA PHE A 81 4.21 3.13 -4.28
C PHE A 81 3.98 4.00 -3.06
N GLN A 82 4.37 5.26 -3.15
CA GLN A 82 4.22 6.24 -2.08
C GLN A 82 3.73 7.55 -2.67
N GLN A 83 2.69 8.12 -2.06
CA GLN A 83 2.16 9.43 -2.44
C GLN A 83 2.58 10.48 -1.42
N ARG A 84 3.30 11.52 -1.87
CA ARG A 84 3.85 12.57 -0.99
C ARG A 84 4.55 11.93 0.22
N ASP A 85 4.23 12.39 1.42
CA ASP A 85 4.74 11.88 2.70
C ASP A 85 3.79 10.86 3.34
N GLY A 86 2.96 10.20 2.52
CA GLY A 86 2.05 9.15 2.97
C GLY A 86 2.74 7.80 3.21
N PRO A 87 1.99 6.80 3.70
CA PRO A 87 2.49 5.44 3.88
C PRO A 87 2.87 4.82 2.53
N ILE A 88 3.84 3.90 2.56
CA ILE A 88 4.24 3.12 1.38
C ILE A 88 3.24 1.99 1.22
N LEU A 89 2.49 2.00 0.11
CA LEU A 89 1.44 1.03 -0.16
C LEU A 89 1.92 -0.04 -1.14
N PRO A 90 1.50 -1.31 -0.97
CA PRO A 90 1.80 -2.39 -1.90
C PRO A 90 1.03 -2.25 -3.21
N ALA A 91 1.63 -2.67 -4.31
CA ALA A 91 0.95 -2.78 -5.60
C ALA A 91 -0.09 -3.93 -5.57
N LEU A 92 -1.18 -3.79 -6.32
CA LEU A 92 -2.25 -4.80 -6.34
C LEU A 92 -1.75 -6.18 -6.78
N LYS A 93 -0.78 -6.24 -7.70
CA LYS A 93 -0.12 -7.49 -8.12
C LYS A 93 0.51 -8.23 -6.93
N LEU A 94 1.13 -7.49 -6.01
CA LEU A 94 1.76 -8.05 -4.83
C LEU A 94 0.70 -8.64 -3.88
N VAL A 95 -0.36 -7.89 -3.62
CA VAL A 95 -1.47 -8.31 -2.77
C VAL A 95 -2.14 -9.59 -3.30
N HIS A 96 -2.27 -9.71 -4.63
CA HIS A 96 -2.81 -10.92 -5.26
C HIS A 96 -1.84 -12.11 -5.24
N HIS A 97 -0.53 -11.87 -5.22
CA HIS A 97 0.47 -12.94 -5.16
C HIS A 97 0.53 -13.59 -3.77
N TYR A 98 0.31 -12.79 -2.71
CA TYR A 98 0.30 -13.25 -1.32
C TYR A 98 -1.10 -13.11 -0.68
N PRO A 99 -2.10 -13.90 -1.10
CA PRO A 99 -3.46 -13.81 -0.55
C PRO A 99 -3.54 -14.25 0.91
N THR A 100 -2.56 -15.00 1.40
CA THR A 100 -2.43 -15.43 2.80
C THR A 100 -2.15 -14.27 3.75
N LEU A 101 -1.59 -13.16 3.25
CA LEU A 101 -1.37 -11.96 4.06
C LEU A 101 -2.72 -11.30 4.36
N SER A 102 -2.98 -11.08 5.65
CA SER A 102 -4.21 -10.50 6.16
C SER A 102 -4.19 -8.97 6.07
N PHE A 103 -4.15 -8.43 4.85
CA PHE A 103 -4.38 -7.00 4.62
C PHE A 103 -5.80 -6.59 5.08
N LYS A 104 -5.99 -5.32 5.47
CA LYS A 104 -7.33 -4.77 5.75
C LYS A 104 -8.17 -4.87 4.46
N ARG A 105 -9.11 -5.81 4.44
CA ARG A 105 -10.01 -6.08 3.31
C ARG A 105 -11.36 -5.46 3.58
N VAL A 106 -11.99 -4.97 2.53
CA VAL A 106 -13.35 -4.45 2.59
C VAL A 106 -14.13 -5.08 1.43
N THR A 107 -15.27 -5.68 1.75
CA THR A 107 -16.14 -6.30 0.75
C THR A 107 -17.19 -5.30 0.30
N VAL A 108 -17.42 -5.21 -1.01
CA VAL A 108 -18.39 -4.29 -1.62
C VAL A 108 -19.45 -5.06 -2.40
N ASP A 109 -20.60 -4.42 -2.62
CA ASP A 109 -21.65 -4.98 -3.48
C ASP A 109 -21.20 -5.22 -4.94
N LYS A 110 -21.86 -6.19 -5.59
CA LYS A 110 -21.65 -6.49 -7.02
C LYS A 110 -21.92 -5.28 -7.90
N GLY A 111 -22.91 -4.45 -7.56
CA GLY A 111 -23.23 -3.23 -8.31
C GLY A 111 -22.10 -2.19 -8.31
N ALA A 112 -21.21 -2.22 -7.33
CA ALA A 112 -20.12 -1.24 -7.18
C ALA A 112 -18.89 -1.58 -8.04
N ILE A 113 -18.68 -2.85 -8.39
CA ILE A 113 -17.50 -3.35 -9.12
C ILE A 113 -17.17 -2.54 -10.39
N PRO A 114 -18.09 -2.29 -11.34
CA PRO A 114 -17.76 -1.53 -12.55
C PRO A 114 -17.29 -0.10 -12.26
N TYR A 115 -17.83 0.52 -11.21
CA TYR A 115 -17.45 1.87 -10.80
C TYR A 115 -16.07 1.87 -10.13
N LEU A 116 -15.77 0.88 -9.27
CA LEU A 116 -14.47 0.72 -8.63
C LEU A 116 -13.36 0.47 -9.67
N LEU A 117 -13.60 -0.41 -10.63
CA LEU A 117 -12.66 -0.64 -11.75
C LEU A 117 -12.49 0.61 -12.63
N GLY A 118 -13.52 1.45 -12.71
CA GLY A 118 -13.45 2.79 -13.32
C GLY A 118 -12.67 3.82 -12.51
N GLY A 119 -12.18 3.46 -11.32
CA GLY A 119 -11.43 4.32 -10.41
C GLY A 119 -12.30 5.24 -9.55
N ALA A 120 -13.59 4.92 -9.37
CA ALA A 120 -14.45 5.62 -8.41
C ALA A 120 -14.09 5.24 -6.98
N ASN A 121 -14.41 6.13 -6.04
CA ASN A 121 -14.26 5.86 -4.61
C ASN A 121 -15.37 4.92 -4.12
N VAL A 122 -15.07 4.15 -3.08
CA VAL A 122 -16.08 3.33 -2.39
C VAL A 122 -16.94 4.24 -1.52
N MET A 123 -18.26 4.15 -1.70
CA MET A 123 -19.24 4.95 -0.94
C MET A 123 -19.88 4.10 0.16
N CYS A 124 -20.25 4.72 1.28
CA CYS A 124 -20.81 4.02 2.45
C CYS A 124 -21.95 3.03 2.13
N PRO A 125 -22.93 3.35 1.25
CA PRO A 125 -24.00 2.39 0.93
C PRO A 125 -23.51 1.09 0.30
N GLY A 126 -22.35 1.10 -0.35
CA GLY A 126 -21.72 -0.11 -0.92
C GLY A 126 -21.00 -0.97 0.12
N LEU A 127 -20.93 -0.51 1.38
CA LEU A 127 -20.27 -1.18 2.51
C LEU A 127 -21.26 -1.68 3.57
N THR A 128 -22.45 -1.07 3.64
CA THR A 128 -23.47 -1.38 4.66
C THR A 128 -24.59 -2.26 4.11
N ASN A 129 -24.45 -2.80 2.90
CA ASN A 129 -25.41 -3.73 2.31
C ASN A 129 -25.17 -5.17 2.83
N PRO A 130 -26.09 -6.12 2.64
CA PRO A 130 -25.94 -7.49 3.14
C PRO A 130 -24.70 -8.25 2.62
N GLY A 131 -24.11 -7.79 1.51
CA GLY A 131 -22.86 -8.32 0.95
C GLY A 131 -21.61 -7.52 1.30
N GLY A 132 -21.75 -6.43 2.06
CA GLY A 132 -20.66 -5.59 2.52
C GLY A 132 -20.13 -6.09 3.85
N GLU A 133 -18.81 -6.18 3.98
CA GLU A 133 -18.13 -6.58 5.22
C GLU A 133 -16.99 -5.60 5.46
N MET A 134 -16.97 -5.03 6.66
CA MET A 134 -15.89 -4.17 7.12
C MET A 134 -15.17 -4.85 8.29
N PRO A 135 -13.83 -4.82 8.30
CA PRO A 135 -13.06 -5.32 9.41
C PRO A 135 -13.28 -4.42 10.63
N PRO A 136 -13.31 -4.97 11.85
CA PRO A 136 -13.53 -4.20 13.05
C PRO A 136 -12.46 -3.12 13.19
N ASP A 137 -12.87 -1.89 13.46
CA ASP A 137 -11.92 -0.84 13.77
C ASP A 137 -11.28 -1.16 15.13
N GLY A 138 -9.94 -1.20 15.15
CA GLY A 138 -9.13 -1.65 16.29
C GLY A 138 -9.12 -0.70 17.49
N LYS A 139 -10.25 -0.07 17.81
CA LYS A 139 -10.47 0.77 18.99
C LYS A 139 -11.62 0.17 19.80
N GLU A 140 -11.52 0.28 21.12
CA GLU A 140 -12.62 -0.10 22.02
C GLU A 140 -13.91 0.58 21.52
N GLN A 141 -14.93 -0.22 21.25
CA GLN A 141 -16.27 0.23 20.90
C GLN A 141 -17.05 0.39 22.20
N ASP A 142 -17.84 1.46 22.32
CA ASP A 142 -18.79 1.58 23.41
C ASP A 142 -19.92 0.54 23.30
N ALA A 143 -20.78 0.42 24.32
CA ALA A 143 -21.90 -0.53 24.32
C ALA A 143 -22.93 -0.28 23.19
N GLN A 144 -22.78 0.80 22.41
CA GLN A 144 -23.61 1.17 21.27
C GLN A 144 -22.91 1.01 19.91
N GLY A 145 -21.66 0.53 19.89
CA GLY A 145 -20.91 0.25 18.66
C GLY A 145 -20.28 1.47 18.00
N PHE A 146 -20.16 2.60 18.72
CA PHE A 146 -19.43 3.77 18.24
C PHE A 146 -17.98 3.76 18.74
N ASP A 147 -17.08 4.30 17.91
CA ASP A 147 -15.67 4.46 18.25
C ASP A 147 -15.49 5.37 19.47
N VAL A 148 -14.88 4.85 20.54
CA VAL A 148 -14.52 5.69 21.70
C VAL A 148 -13.38 6.61 21.29
N ALA A 149 -13.56 7.92 21.46
CA ALA A 149 -12.51 8.91 21.20
C ALA A 149 -11.27 8.57 22.05
N PRO A 150 -10.05 8.64 21.49
CA PRO A 150 -8.85 8.30 22.25
C PRO A 150 -8.77 9.21 23.47
N ALA A 151 -8.78 8.63 24.66
CA ALA A 151 -8.58 9.36 25.90
C ALA A 151 -7.25 10.11 25.79
N VAL A 152 -7.32 11.43 25.67
CA VAL A 152 -6.17 12.31 25.81
C VAL A 152 -5.59 12.01 27.19
N ARG A 153 -4.49 11.26 27.26
CA ARG A 153 -3.67 11.14 28.47
C ARG A 153 -3.08 12.51 28.74
N GLY A 154 -3.87 13.39 29.35
CA GLY A 154 -3.38 14.59 29.99
C GLY A 154 -2.53 14.16 31.16
N THR A 155 -1.21 14.26 31.00
CA THR A 155 -0.28 14.27 32.12
C THR A 155 -0.53 15.54 32.92
N LEU A 156 -1.46 15.47 33.88
CA LEU A 156 -1.49 16.41 35.00
C LEU A 156 -0.36 16.02 35.95
N ASN A 157 0.84 16.54 35.66
CA ASN A 157 1.86 16.68 36.69
C ASN A 157 1.43 17.86 37.58
N SER A 158 0.84 17.56 38.73
CA SER A 158 0.76 18.50 39.85
C SER A 158 1.80 18.13 40.89
N THR A 159 2.76 19.04 41.05
CA THR A 159 3.60 19.26 42.24
C THR A 159 2.86 19.17 43.56
#